data_AF-A0A7V2XL68-F1
#
_entry.id   AF-A0A7V2XL68-F1
#
_cell.length_a   1.000
_cell.length_b   1.000
_cell.length_c   1.000
_cell.angle_alpha   90.00
_cell.angle_beta   90.00
_cell.angle_gamma   90.00
#
_symmetry.space_group_name_H-M   'P 1'
#
loop_
_entity.id
_entity.type
_entity.pdbx_description
1 polymer ?
#
loop_
_entity_poly.entity_id
_entity_poly.type
_entity_poly.pdbx_seq_one_letter_code
_entity_poly.pdbx_strand_id
1 'polypeptide(L)'
;MTPSFDLPPPGAPAAGDDALASLPCVMSFNANDPSGAGGLAADLTAMSSASCHVLAVATGTYVRDTRSIHHHVALDEDVVDDQARCALE
;
A
#
# COMPACT_ATOMS: atom_id res chain seq x y z
N MET A 1 -24.73 10.80 4.84
CA MET A 1 -24.65 9.33 4.66
C MET A 1 -23.27 8.89 5.09
N THR A 2 -23.13 8.48 6.35
CA THR A 2 -21.94 7.79 6.83
C THR A 2 -21.88 6.43 6.13
N PRO A 3 -20.75 6.03 5.51
CA PRO A 3 -20.62 4.67 5.01
C PRO A 3 -20.67 3.74 6.22
N SER A 4 -21.67 2.86 6.24
CA SER A 4 -21.71 1.76 7.21
C SER A 4 -20.61 0.80 6.79
N PHE A 5 -19.51 0.75 7.53
CA PHE A 5 -18.58 -0.37 7.44
C PHE A 5 -19.34 -1.60 7.91
N ASP A 6 -19.66 -2.48 6.97
CA ASP A 6 -20.29 -3.76 7.25
C ASP A 6 -19.31 -4.56 8.10
N LEU A 7 -19.49 -4.51 9.42
CA LEU A 7 -18.68 -5.30 10.33
C LEU A 7 -19.03 -6.77 10.08
N PRO A 8 -18.03 -7.65 9.89
CA PRO A 8 -18.30 -9.06 9.71
C PRO A 8 -19.12 -9.59 10.90
N PRO A 9 -20.03 -10.55 10.66
CA PRO A 9 -20.90 -11.06 11.71
C PRO A 9 -20.06 -11.65 12.84
N PRO A 10 -20.46 -11.45 14.11
CA PRO A 10 -19.74 -12.00 15.25
C PRO A 10 -19.67 -13.53 15.12
N GLY A 11 -18.46 -14.06 14.96
CA GLY A 11 -18.20 -15.49 14.75
C GLY A 11 -17.81 -15.89 13.32
N ALA A 12 -17.74 -14.95 12.37
CA ALA A 12 -17.01 -15.21 11.13
C ALA A 12 -15.55 -15.56 11.50
N PRO A 13 -14.95 -16.60 10.89
CA PRO A 13 -13.52 -16.81 11.07
C PRO A 13 -12.83 -15.50 10.68
N ALA A 14 -12.04 -14.92 11.58
CA ALA A 14 -11.03 -13.96 11.17
C ALA A 14 -10.32 -14.62 9.99
N ALA A 15 -10.16 -13.93 8.86
CA ALA A 15 -9.36 -14.45 7.76
C ALA A 15 -8.02 -14.85 8.38
N GLY A 16 -7.81 -16.16 8.56
CA GLY A 16 -6.69 -16.65 9.33
C GLY A 16 -5.41 -16.23 8.64
N ASP A 17 -4.33 -16.07 9.40
CA ASP A 17 -2.99 -15.79 8.84
C ASP A 17 -2.63 -16.78 7.71
N ASP A 18 -3.19 -17.99 7.73
CA ASP A 18 -3.08 -19.01 6.68
C ASP A 18 -3.55 -18.54 5.28
N ALA A 19 -4.55 -17.66 5.19
CA ALA A 19 -5.03 -17.13 3.92
C ALA A 19 -3.98 -16.19 3.28
N LEU A 20 -3.37 -15.32 4.10
CA LEU A 20 -2.28 -14.44 3.66
C LEU A 20 -0.99 -15.23 3.37
N ALA A 21 -0.70 -16.27 4.16
CA ALA A 21 0.46 -17.14 3.97
C ALA A 21 0.44 -17.91 2.63
N SER A 22 -0.73 -18.00 1.97
CA SER A 22 -0.89 -18.66 0.66
C SER A 22 -0.73 -17.71 -0.54
N LEU A 23 -0.76 -16.40 -0.32
CA LEU A 23 -0.63 -15.40 -1.39
C LEU A 23 0.84 -15.11 -1.68
N PRO A 24 1.23 -14.83 -2.94
CA PRO A 24 2.53 -14.25 -3.23
C PRO A 24 2.71 -12.96 -2.43
N CYS A 25 3.77 -12.90 -1.61
CA CYS A 25 4.15 -11.71 -0.87
C CYS A 25 5.06 -10.84 -1.75
N VAL A 26 4.64 -9.59 -2.01
CA VAL A 26 5.36 -8.67 -2.90
C VAL A 26 5.60 -7.34 -2.18
N MET A 27 6.86 -6.93 -2.08
CA MET A 27 7.24 -5.64 -1.53
C MET A 27 7.36 -4.60 -2.66
N SER A 28 6.68 -3.46 -2.54
CA SER A 28 6.82 -2.34 -3.49
C SER A 28 7.43 -1.12 -2.84
N PHE A 29 8.43 -0.56 -3.51
CA PHE A 29 9.07 0.71 -3.17
C PHE A 29 8.67 1.76 -4.18
N ASN A 30 7.86 2.73 -3.77
CA ASN A 30 7.42 3.78 -4.67
C ASN A 30 7.02 5.05 -3.91
N ALA A 31 6.96 6.17 -4.62
CA ALA A 31 6.43 7.41 -4.07
C ALA A 31 4.90 7.41 -4.07
N ASN A 32 4.30 8.10 -3.10
CA ASN A 32 2.87 8.39 -3.14
C ASN A 32 2.54 9.33 -4.31
N ASP A 33 1.59 8.95 -5.15
CA ASP A 33 1.00 9.81 -6.18
C ASP A 33 -0.47 10.09 -5.83
N PRO A 34 -0.81 11.31 -5.37
CA PRO A 34 -2.17 11.64 -4.97
C PRO A 34 -3.16 11.74 -6.14
N SER A 35 -2.69 11.77 -7.39
CA SER A 35 -3.55 11.80 -8.58
C SER A 35 -4.19 10.45 -8.90
N GLY A 36 -3.64 9.35 -8.35
CA GLY A 36 -4.07 7.99 -8.66
C GLY A 36 -3.65 7.48 -10.04
N ALA A 37 -2.87 8.25 -10.81
CA ALA A 37 -2.37 7.84 -12.12
C ALA A 37 -1.22 6.81 -12.05
N GLY A 38 -0.55 6.71 -10.89
CA GLY A 38 0.59 5.84 -10.65
C GLY A 38 0.97 5.79 -9.17
N GLY A 39 2.25 5.56 -8.89
CA GLY A 39 2.82 5.57 -7.54
C GLY A 39 2.35 4.40 -6.66
N LEU A 40 2.65 4.50 -5.36
CA LEU A 40 2.47 3.42 -4.39
C LEU A 40 1.03 2.89 -4.31
N ALA A 41 0.03 3.79 -4.41
CA ALA A 41 -1.38 3.39 -4.40
C ALA A 41 -1.80 2.61 -5.66
N ALA A 42 -1.24 2.96 -6.82
CA ALA A 42 -1.50 2.22 -8.06
C ALA A 42 -0.86 0.83 -8.01
N ASP A 43 0.36 0.71 -7.50
CA ASP A 43 1.05 -0.57 -7.29
C ASP A 43 0.22 -1.49 -6.36
N LEU A 44 -0.22 -0.95 -5.22
CA LEU A 44 -1.09 -1.66 -4.28
C LEU A 44 -2.37 -2.15 -4.94
N THR A 45 -3.03 -1.30 -5.71
CA THR A 45 -4.28 -1.65 -6.40
C THR A 45 -4.05 -2.74 -7.45
N ALA A 46 -3.01 -2.60 -8.27
CA ALA A 46 -2.68 -3.54 -9.32
C ALA A 46 -2.33 -4.92 -8.74
N MET A 47 -1.44 -4.97 -7.75
CA MET A 47 -1.02 -6.24 -7.16
C MET A 47 -2.09 -6.90 -6.31
N SER A 48 -2.89 -6.12 -5.56
CA SER A 48 -4.03 -6.67 -4.83
C SER A 48 -5.06 -7.28 -5.79
N SER A 49 -5.24 -6.69 -6.98
CA SER A 49 -6.11 -7.27 -8.02
C SER A 49 -5.61 -8.62 -8.56
N ALA A 50 -4.31 -8.89 -8.43
CA ALA A 50 -3.66 -10.15 -8.80
C ALA A 50 -3.53 -11.12 -7.62
N SER A 51 -4.25 -10.87 -6.51
CA SER A 51 -4.20 -11.70 -5.29
C SER A 51 -2.80 -11.78 -4.66
N CYS A 52 -2.05 -10.68 -4.65
CA CYS A 52 -0.81 -10.58 -3.88
C CYS A 52 -1.06 -10.00 -2.49
N HIS A 53 -0.27 -10.45 -1.51
CA HIS A 53 -0.09 -9.73 -0.25
C HIS A 53 1.00 -8.68 -0.45
N VAL A 54 0.64 -7.39 -0.36
CA VAL A 54 1.56 -6.31 -0.72
C VAL A 54 2.14 -5.64 0.53
N LEU A 55 3.46 -5.59 0.62
CA LEU A 55 4.20 -4.82 1.62
C LEU A 55 4.59 -3.48 1.00
N ALA A 56 3.94 -2.39 1.42
CA ALA A 56 4.13 -1.08 0.83
C ALA A 56 5.24 -0.30 1.55
N VAL A 57 6.25 0.14 0.82
CA VAL A 57 7.30 1.04 1.33
C VAL A 57 7.23 2.37 0.57
N ALA A 58 6.88 3.43 1.30
CA ALA A 58 6.86 4.77 0.73
C ALA A 58 8.27 5.32 0.65
N THR A 59 8.68 5.78 -0.54
CA THR A 59 10.00 6.40 -0.77
C THR A 59 9.94 7.93 -0.84
N GLY A 60 8.74 8.50 -0.88
CA GLY A 60 8.51 9.92 -1.11
C GLY A 60 7.05 10.20 -1.43
N THR A 61 6.77 11.45 -1.80
CA THR A 61 5.45 11.86 -2.28
C THR A 61 5.57 12.89 -3.39
N TYR A 62 4.72 12.76 -4.41
CA TYR A 62 4.51 13.79 -5.40
C TYR A 62 3.50 14.81 -4.87
N VAL A 63 3.82 16.09 -5.02
CA VAL A 63 2.83 17.17 -4.96
C VAL A 63 2.41 17.43 -6.40
N ARG A 64 1.25 16.90 -6.79
CA ARG A 64 0.78 16.96 -8.16
C ARG A 64 -0.74 16.95 -8.24
N ASP A 65 -1.24 17.33 -9.41
CA ASP A 65 -2.62 17.06 -9.82
C ASP A 65 -2.63 16.03 -10.97
N THR A 66 -3.79 15.83 -11.58
CA THR A 66 -3.98 14.88 -12.69
C THR A 66 -3.30 15.32 -14.00
N ARG A 67 -2.83 16.57 -14.11
CA ARG A 67 -2.21 17.14 -15.32
C ARG A 67 -0.71 17.27 -15.21
N SER A 68 -0.19 17.66 -14.04
CA SER A 68 1.22 18.00 -13.89
C SER A 68 1.75 17.74 -12.49
N ILE A 69 3.05 17.42 -12.42
CA ILE A 69 3.82 17.31 -11.19
C ILE A 69 4.38 18.68 -10.83
N HIS A 70 4.09 19.14 -9.61
CA HIS A 70 4.54 20.44 -9.11
C HIS A 70 5.81 20.30 -8.26
N HIS A 71 5.88 19.25 -7.43
CA HIS A 71 7.03 18.98 -6.57
C HIS A 71 7.16 17.48 -6.30
N HIS A 72 8.35 17.05 -5.85
CA HIS A 72 8.60 15.74 -5.28
C HIS A 72 9.36 15.90 -3.96
N VAL A 73 8.84 15.29 -2.89
CA VAL A 73 9.50 15.25 -1.58
C VAL A 73 9.96 13.83 -1.35
N ALA A 74 11.27 13.62 -1.32
CA ALA A 74 11.85 12.33 -0.96
C ALA A 74 11.74 12.12 0.56
N LEU A 75 11.48 10.88 0.97
CA LEU A 75 11.66 10.48 2.36
C LEU A 75 13.15 10.24 2.63
N ASP A 76 13.53 10.37 3.89
CA ASP A 76 14.88 10.06 4.36
C ASP A 76 15.19 8.58 4.16
N GLU A 77 16.44 8.25 3.83
CA GLU A 77 16.85 6.87 3.53
C GLU A 77 16.69 5.95 4.74
N ASP A 78 16.94 6.45 5.95
CA ASP A 78 16.77 5.67 7.18
C ASP A 78 15.28 5.33 7.39
N VAL A 79 14.38 6.24 7.03
CA VAL A 79 12.92 6.02 7.10
C VAL A 79 12.46 4.99 6.07
N VAL A 80 13.08 4.95 4.88
CA VAL A 80 12.77 3.94 3.87
C VAL A 80 13.27 2.56 4.30
N ASP A 81 14.48 2.49 4.86
CA ASP A 81 15.07 1.23 5.37
C ASP A 81 14.27 0.66 6.55
N ASP A 82 13.90 1.49 7.52
CA ASP A 82 13.12 1.06 8.68
C ASP A 82 11.73 0.54 8.30
N GLN A 83 11.06 1.16 7.31
CA GLN A 83 9.80 0.62 6.76
C GLN A 83 9.99 -0.78 6.17
N ALA A 84 11.00 -0.94 5.31
CA ALA A 84 11.25 -2.20 4.62
C ALA A 84 11.62 -3.32 5.60
N ARG A 85 12.50 -3.02 6.56
CA ARG A 85 12.90 -3.98 7.60
C ARG A 85 11.74 -4.36 8.50
N CYS A 86 11.00 -3.38 9.03
CA CYS A 86 9.86 -3.62 9.91
C CYS A 86 8.75 -4.43 9.22
N ALA A 87 8.60 -4.31 7.90
CA ALA A 87 7.61 -5.09 7.14
C ALA A 87 7.99 -6.56 6.95
N LEU A 88 9.25 -6.94 7.21
CA LEU A 88 9.75 -8.32 7.08
C LEU A 88 9.90 -9.06 8.43
N GLU A 89 9.68 -8.35 9.55
CA GLU A 89 9.73 -8.89 10.92
C GLU A 89 8.38 -9.50 11.33
#